data_AF-A0A914LU05-F1
#
_entry.id   AF-A0A914LU05-F1
#
_cell.length_a   1.000
_cell.length_b   1.000
_cell.length_c   1.000
_cell.angle_alpha   90.00
_cell.angle_beta   90.00
_cell.angle_gamma   90.00
#
_symmetry.space_group_name_H-M   'P 1'
#
loop_
_entity.id
_entity.type
_entity.pdbx_description
1 polymer ?
#
loop_
_entity_poly.entity_id
_entity_poly.type
_entity_poly.pdbx_seq_one_letter_code
_entity_poly.pdbx_strand_id
1 'polypeptide(L)'
;MGSQKVEKYLHDKSISLNDTNIAEQFQKLESFYINKLWNQLSELAQQLVNDSNFVSAIDLNEFYDSFIKDFEHRIHPLKLIQLIIPIAENKFKKEGMI
;
A
#
# COMPACT_ATOMS: atom_id res chain seq x y z
N MET A 1 4.05 0.32 19.22
CA MET A 1 5.02 1.23 18.56
C MET A 1 4.96 1.15 17.04
N GLY A 2 4.66 -0.01 16.41
CA GLY A 2 4.51 -0.13 14.94
C GLY A 2 3.31 0.64 14.37
N SER A 3 2.12 0.49 14.97
CA SER A 3 0.88 1.07 14.43
C SER A 3 0.89 2.59 14.27
N GLN A 4 1.47 3.34 15.23
CA GLN A 4 1.58 4.80 15.14
C GLN A 4 2.46 5.26 13.96
N LYS A 5 3.47 4.47 13.55
CA LYS A 5 4.30 4.80 12.39
C LYS A 5 3.53 4.62 11.09
N VAL A 6 2.74 3.55 11.01
CA VAL A 6 1.90 3.25 9.85
C VAL A 6 0.79 4.29 9.70
N GLU A 7 0.09 4.61 10.79
CA GLU A 7 -0.93 5.66 10.82
C GLU A 7 -0.35 7.00 10.33
N LYS A 8 0.80 7.41 10.87
CA LYS A 8 1.48 8.61 10.44
C LYS A 8 1.87 8.57 8.95
N TYR A 9 2.43 7.46 8.47
CA TYR A 9 2.80 7.32 7.06
C TYR A 9 1.60 7.50 6.13
N LEU A 10 0.49 6.83 6.42
CA LEU A 10 -0.74 6.93 5.62
C LEU A 10 -1.33 8.34 5.66
N HIS A 11 -1.36 8.95 6.84
CA HIS A 11 -1.80 10.32 7.04
C HIS A 11 -0.94 11.32 6.24
N ASP A 12 0.40 11.24 6.39
CA ASP A 12 1.35 12.13 5.72
C ASP A 12 1.22 12.01 4.18
N LYS A 13 1.02 10.80 3.64
CA LYS A 13 0.77 10.60 2.20
C LYS A 13 -0.58 11.19 1.77
N SER A 14 -1.62 11.09 2.60
CA SER A 14 -2.93 11.65 2.29
C SER A 14 -2.95 13.17 2.14
N ILE A 15 -2.03 13.88 2.78
CA ILE A 15 -1.95 15.35 2.75
C ILE A 15 -0.85 15.89 1.82
N SER A 16 0.18 15.10 1.53
CA SER A 16 1.34 15.54 0.75
C SER A 16 1.22 15.30 -0.75
N LEU A 17 0.29 14.45 -1.18
CA LEU A 17 0.09 14.11 -2.58
C LEU A 17 -0.74 15.17 -3.31
N ASN A 18 -0.25 15.60 -4.47
CA ASN A 18 -0.94 16.58 -5.31
C ASN A 18 -2.15 15.99 -6.07
N ASP A 19 -2.18 14.67 -6.26
CA ASP A 19 -3.29 13.97 -6.90
C ASP A 19 -4.38 13.67 -5.85
N THR A 20 -5.50 14.38 -5.95
CA THR A 20 -6.64 14.25 -5.05
C THR A 20 -7.19 12.82 -5.00
N ASN A 21 -7.21 12.09 -6.13
CA ASN A 21 -7.73 10.73 -6.15
C ASN A 21 -6.83 9.83 -5.31
N ILE A 22 -5.51 9.90 -5.52
CA ILE A 22 -4.56 9.07 -4.77
C ILE A 22 -4.56 9.44 -3.28
N ALA A 23 -4.61 10.75 -2.97
CA ALA A 23 -4.76 11.23 -1.61
C ALA A 23 -5.98 10.63 -0.90
N GLU A 24 -7.15 10.60 -1.55
CA GLU A 24 -8.37 9.97 -1.03
C GLU A 24 -8.19 8.45 -0.81
N GLN A 25 -7.43 7.75 -1.66
CA GLN A 25 -7.15 6.33 -1.44
C GLN A 25 -6.29 6.12 -0.18
N PHE A 26 -5.32 7.00 0.09
CA PHE A 26 -4.55 6.94 1.34
C PHE A 26 -5.42 7.21 2.58
N GLN A 27 -6.38 8.14 2.51
CA GLN A 27 -7.34 8.35 3.61
C GLN A 27 -8.20 7.10 3.86
N LYS A 28 -8.63 6.40 2.79
CA LYS A 28 -9.36 5.14 2.92
C LYS A 28 -8.51 4.03 3.53
N LEU A 29 -7.24 3.90 3.11
CA LEU A 29 -6.30 2.95 3.69
C LEU A 29 -6.08 3.24 5.18
N GLU A 30 -5.89 4.51 5.56
CA GLU A 30 -5.74 4.94 6.95
C GLU A 30 -6.96 4.54 7.77
N SER A 31 -8.17 4.87 7.30
CA SER A 31 -9.42 4.52 7.96
C SER A 31 -9.58 3.00 8.15
N PHE A 32 -9.31 2.20 7.11
CA PHE A 32 -9.36 0.74 7.20
C PHE A 32 -8.30 0.18 8.15
N TYR A 33 -7.11 0.77 8.22
CA TYR A 33 -6.04 0.36 9.12
C TYR A 33 -6.40 0.65 10.59
N ILE A 34 -6.84 1.87 10.89
CA ILE A 34 -7.25 2.30 12.24
C ILE A 34 -8.40 1.43 12.75
N ASN A 35 -9.39 1.17 11.89
CA ASN A 35 -10.53 0.31 12.22
C ASN A 35 -10.24 -1.19 12.14
N LYS A 36 -8.99 -1.58 11.83
CA LYS A 36 -8.53 -2.98 11.75
C LYS A 36 -9.34 -3.83 10.75
N LEU A 37 -9.81 -3.21 9.67
CA LEU A 37 -10.59 -3.85 8.61
C LEU A 37 -9.65 -4.54 7.60
N TRP A 38 -8.89 -5.53 8.07
CA TRP A 38 -7.78 -6.16 7.31
C TRP A 38 -8.19 -6.71 5.94
N ASN A 39 -9.41 -7.21 5.82
CA ASN A 39 -9.94 -7.72 4.54
C ASN A 39 -10.14 -6.59 3.52
N GLN A 40 -10.77 -5.48 3.93
CA GLN A 40 -11.00 -4.32 3.06
C GLN A 40 -9.69 -3.59 2.78
N LEU A 41 -8.82 -3.48 3.80
CA LEU A 41 -7.48 -2.88 3.67
C LEU A 41 -6.66 -3.60 2.59
N SER A 42 -6.59 -4.93 2.67
CA SER A 42 -5.85 -5.73 1.69
C SER A 42 -6.46 -5.74 0.31
N GLU A 43 -7.80 -5.63 0.21
CA GLU A 43 -8.48 -5.52 -1.10
C GLU A 43 -8.16 -4.19 -1.78
N LEU A 44 -8.26 -3.09 -1.03
CA LEU A 44 -7.93 -1.77 -1.56
C LEU A 44 -6.45 -1.70 -1.93
N ALA A 45 -5.54 -2.14 -1.05
CA ALA A 45 -4.11 -2.18 -1.35
C ALA A 45 -3.81 -2.99 -2.62
N GLN A 46 -4.50 -4.12 -2.82
CA GLN A 46 -4.35 -4.94 -4.02
C GLN A 46 -4.84 -4.20 -5.28
N GLN A 47 -5.98 -3.52 -5.21
CA GLN A 47 -6.47 -2.72 -6.35
C GLN A 47 -5.47 -1.63 -6.73
N LEU A 48 -4.90 -0.95 -5.73
CA LEU A 48 -3.95 0.16 -5.95
C LEU A 48 -2.63 -0.31 -6.57
N VAL A 49 -2.04 -1.42 -6.11
CA VAL A 49 -0.77 -1.91 -6.70
C VAL A 49 -0.94 -2.43 -8.13
N ASN A 50 -2.17 -2.64 -8.58
CA ASN A 50 -2.50 -2.99 -9.97
C ASN A 50 -2.93 -1.79 -10.81
N ASP A 51 -3.13 -0.61 -10.21
CA ASP A 51 -3.47 0.62 -10.91
C ASP A 51 -2.20 1.33 -11.38
N SER A 52 -2.04 1.47 -12.70
CA SER A 52 -0.88 2.12 -13.30
C SER A 52 -0.68 3.57 -12.85
N ASN A 53 -1.76 4.30 -12.56
CA ASN A 53 -1.68 5.69 -12.11
C ASN A 53 -1.07 5.74 -10.71
N PHE A 54 -1.54 4.87 -9.82
CA PHE A 54 -1.01 4.74 -8.46
C PHE A 54 0.46 4.29 -8.48
N VAL A 55 0.77 3.24 -9.22
CA VAL A 55 2.13 2.67 -9.34
C VAL A 55 3.14 3.69 -9.90
N SER A 56 2.69 4.60 -10.77
CA SER A 56 3.54 5.67 -11.32
C SER A 56 3.73 6.84 -10.36
N ALA A 57 2.77 7.06 -9.45
CA ALA A 57 2.77 8.20 -8.52
C ALA A 57 3.50 7.91 -7.21
N ILE A 58 3.67 6.64 -6.82
CA ILE A 58 4.26 6.28 -5.54
C ILE A 58 5.43 5.30 -5.67
N ASP A 59 6.26 5.24 -4.62
CA ASP A 59 7.26 4.19 -4.49
C ASP A 59 6.66 2.95 -3.81
N LEU A 60 6.45 1.89 -4.59
CA LEU A 60 5.91 0.62 -4.09
C LEU A 60 6.83 -0.07 -3.06
N ASN A 61 8.14 0.19 -3.08
CA ASN A 61 9.05 -0.36 -2.06
C ASN A 61 8.82 0.31 -0.72
N GLU A 62 8.76 1.65 -0.71
CA GLU A 62 8.41 2.44 0.48
C GLU A 62 7.04 2.05 1.01
N PHE A 63 6.06 1.87 0.11
CA PHE A 63 4.69 1.44 0.46
C PHE A 63 4.66 0.05 1.10
N TYR A 64 5.47 -0.89 0.62
CA TYR A 64 5.58 -2.20 1.25
C TYR A 64 6.19 -2.10 2.64
N ASP A 65 7.36 -1.46 2.76
CA ASP A 65 8.14 -1.42 4.00
C ASP A 65 7.46 -0.60 5.11
N SER A 66 6.78 0.49 4.73
CA SER A 66 6.16 1.43 5.68
C SER A 66 4.73 1.06 6.07
N PHE A 67 4.06 0.20 5.29
CA PHE A 67 2.65 -0.11 5.47
C PHE A 67 2.33 -1.60 5.35
N ILE A 68 2.53 -2.23 4.19
CA ILE A 68 2.06 -3.61 3.95
C ILE A 68 2.69 -4.62 4.91
N LYS A 69 3.99 -4.49 5.16
CA LYS A 69 4.76 -5.36 6.06
C LYS A 69 4.19 -5.43 7.49
N ASP A 70 3.51 -4.38 7.95
CA ASP A 70 2.92 -4.36 9.29
C ASP A 70 1.68 -5.26 9.40
N PHE A 71 0.90 -5.42 8.33
CA PHE A 71 -0.35 -6.19 8.36
C PHE A 71 -0.32 -7.51 7.58
N GLU A 72 0.78 -7.85 6.89
CA GLU A 72 0.89 -9.07 6.08
C GLU A 72 0.56 -10.36 6.84
N HIS A 73 0.88 -10.42 8.13
CA HIS A 73 0.59 -11.56 9.02
C HIS A 73 -0.89 -11.67 9.44
N ARG A 74 -1.72 -10.68 9.09
CA ARG A 74 -3.14 -10.58 9.47
C ARG A 74 -4.08 -10.97 8.34
N ILE A 75 -3.56 -11.26 7.14
CA ILE A 75 -4.34 -11.55 5.94
C ILE A 75 -4.08 -12.95 5.42
N HIS A 76 -5.02 -13.47 4.63
CA HIS A 76 -4.89 -14.81 4.06
C HIS A 76 -3.65 -14.91 3.14
N PRO A 77 -2.82 -15.97 3.24
CA PRO A 77 -1.57 -16.08 2.47
C PRO A 77 -1.73 -15.94 0.96
N LEU A 78 -2.80 -16.49 0.38
CA LEU A 78 -3.07 -16.33 -1.05
C LEU A 78 -3.29 -14.86 -1.44
N LYS A 79 -3.97 -14.09 -0.59
CA LYS A 79 -4.22 -12.66 -0.83
C LYS A 79 -2.93 -11.85 -0.69
N LEU A 80 -2.08 -12.24 0.27
CA LEU A 80 -0.75 -11.66 0.40
C LEU A 80 0.08 -11.89 -0.87
N ILE A 81 0.14 -13.11 -1.41
CA ILE A 81 0.90 -13.39 -2.63
C ILE A 81 0.43 -12.51 -3.79
N GLN A 82 -0.89 -12.38 -3.98
CA GLN A 82 -1.42 -11.53 -5.05
C GLN A 82 -1.13 -10.03 -4.87
N LEU A 83 -0.94 -9.57 -3.63
CA LEU A 83 -0.52 -8.20 -3.32
C LEU A 83 0.98 -7.99 -3.57
N ILE A 84 1.82 -8.99 -3.26
CA ILE A 84 3.28 -8.88 -3.28
C ILE A 84 3.88 -9.07 -4.68
N ILE A 85 3.29 -9.93 -5.52
CA ILE A 85 3.74 -10.15 -6.90
C ILE A 85 3.90 -8.83 -7.69
N PRO A 86 2.87 -7.96 -7.82
CA PRO A 86 3.01 -6.73 -8.61
C PRO A 86 4.05 -5.75 -8.04
N ILE A 87 4.22 -5.73 -6.70
CA ILE A 87 5.26 -4.93 -6.03
C ILE A 87 6.65 -5.45 -6.41
N ALA A 88 6.86 -6.77 -6.32
CA ALA A 88 8.12 -7.40 -6.68
C ALA A 88 8.44 -7.19 -8.17
N GLU A 89 7.47 -7.40 -9.06
CA GLU A 89 7.64 -7.14 -10.50
C GLU A 89 8.01 -5.68 -10.79
N ASN A 90 7.39 -4.71 -10.11
CA ASN A 90 7.74 -3.30 -10.25
C ASN A 90 9.19 -3.03 -9.83
N LYS A 91 9.63 -3.65 -8.74
CA LYS A 91 11.02 -3.54 -8.27
C LYS A 91 12.01 -4.07 -9.31
N PHE A 92 11.77 -5.26 -9.87
CA PHE A 92 12.64 -5.84 -10.90
C PHE A 92 12.69 -5.00 -12.18
N LYS A 93 11.54 -4.44 -12.61
CA LYS A 93 11.49 -3.51 -13.76
C LYS A 93 12.29 -2.24 -13.51
N LYS A 94 12.21 -1.65 -12.31
CA LYS A 94 12.99 -0.46 -11.94
C LYS A 94 14.49 -0.72 -11.87
N GLU A 95 14.90 -1.91 -11.45
CA GLU A 95 16.31 -2.32 -11.37
C GLU A 95 16.90 -2.76 -12.73
N GLY A 96 16.11 -2.73 -13.81
CA GLY A 96 16.56 -3.06 -15.17
C GLY A 96 16.87 -4.55 -15.37
N MET A 97 16.28 -5.42 -14.54
CA MET A 97 16.53 -6.86 -14.57
C MET A 97 15.56 -7.63 -15.51
N ILE A 98 14.64 -6.92 -16.17
CA ILE A 98 13.71 -7.37 -17.21
C ILE A 98 13.24 -6.18 -18.06
#